data_AF-A0A6J8D8E7-F1
#
_entry.id   AF-A0A6J8D8E7-F1
#
_cell.length_a   1.000
_cell.length_b   1.000
_cell.length_c   1.000
_cell.angle_alpha   90.00
_cell.angle_beta   90.00
_cell.angle_gamma   90.00
#
_symmetry.space_group_name_H-M   'P 1'
#
loop_
_entity.id
_entity.type
_entity.pdbx_description
1 polymer ?
#
loop_
_entity_poly.entity_id
_entity_poly.type
_entity_poly.pdbx_seq_one_letter_code
_entity_poly.pdbx_strand_id
1 'polypeptide(L)'
;MSEVYMLLKKFPKGGNIHLHHNHVVSKQKMLELIFSSFLYDHLYVKASAPAMWNLDFFLNPPQGWNKVKDNPSYSKDILVKHATLLGVIDMKATNNPTNSDLRWEEMNPLFGVLGSNIINHANFSKIYMNALLQQAMDENVQYLETKSSSSNKLYVLDPARSYLVKNGKRFIDNDLGELELQFTNEVVQKFKQNNPNFVGYKRIINSYRGKDEQYILKNAKKALTLFEKYPDLVSGFDLVAEEDKGYSLLFYLDDFAKMAAKNVSLPYFFHTGETNWPDDLLSSPHNDDPVPTMGNVYDAILLGAKRVGHGIGYVKHPYLMEVLKKKNIAIEVNPTSNKMLGYVADQRHHPAITYLRYGIPIVLGSDDPATFGYDEFTVDWYEAFMSWGLNLADLRHLAFNSLRYSSLSSSEKNVAYQKWKVSYDSFILNTKTIACKQTFQNTSPHIFRIFPQESDTKGGTKIQVFGRNFHVAICKKIICKFGDMKTKGTFVYSHRIICHSPDLSHGNTIHSRVVPLTISLDGGLTYIQNTFTFSYFQNNHLPIPDIFG
;
A
#
# COMPACT_ATOMS: atom_id res chain seq x y z
N MET A 1 -9.09 19.99 -0.59
CA MET A 1 -8.60 18.59 -0.79
C MET A 1 -8.17 18.44 -2.25
N SER A 2 -7.07 17.75 -2.54
CA SER A 2 -6.54 17.59 -3.91
C SER A 2 -7.51 16.81 -4.82
N GLU A 3 -7.71 17.25 -6.06
CA GLU A 3 -8.56 16.52 -7.03
C GLU A 3 -8.03 15.12 -7.33
N VAL A 4 -6.70 14.97 -7.38
CA VAL A 4 -6.03 13.67 -7.56
C VAL A 4 -6.36 12.75 -6.41
N TYR A 5 -6.31 13.25 -5.16
CA TYR A 5 -6.67 12.47 -3.98
C TYR A 5 -8.11 11.98 -4.05
N MET A 6 -9.05 12.85 -4.42
CA MET A 6 -10.47 12.48 -4.58
C MET A 6 -10.70 11.44 -5.67
N LEU A 7 -9.91 11.49 -6.75
CA LEU A 7 -9.95 10.47 -7.80
C LEU A 7 -9.35 9.14 -7.32
N LEU A 8 -8.23 9.17 -6.60
CA LEU A 8 -7.61 7.98 -6.02
C LEU A 8 -8.49 7.33 -4.94
N LYS A 9 -9.29 8.10 -4.20
CA LYS A 9 -10.27 7.55 -3.25
C LYS A 9 -11.30 6.66 -3.95
N LYS A 10 -11.68 7.01 -5.19
CA LYS A 10 -12.59 6.23 -6.05
C LYS A 10 -11.89 5.09 -6.82
N PHE A 11 -10.56 5.08 -6.87
CA PHE A 11 -9.82 4.06 -7.59
C PHE A 11 -9.94 2.70 -6.89
N PRO A 12 -10.27 1.61 -7.61
CA PRO A 12 -10.32 0.28 -7.04
C PRO A 12 -8.91 -0.26 -6.79
N LYS A 13 -8.50 -0.24 -5.53
CA LYS A 13 -7.11 -0.52 -5.09
C LYS A 13 -6.76 -2.01 -5.06
N GLY A 14 -7.75 -2.89 -5.22
CA GLY A 14 -7.56 -4.33 -5.05
C GLY A 14 -7.60 -4.70 -3.57
N GLY A 15 -6.52 -5.27 -3.05
CA GLY A 15 -6.35 -5.58 -1.64
C GLY A 15 -5.39 -4.63 -0.93
N ASN A 16 -5.47 -4.59 0.41
CA ASN A 16 -4.43 -4.03 1.27
C ASN A 16 -3.89 -5.17 2.15
N ILE A 17 -2.64 -5.57 1.92
CA ILE A 17 -2.07 -6.82 2.47
C ILE A 17 -0.88 -6.59 3.42
N HIS A 18 -0.68 -5.34 3.84
CA HIS A 18 0.23 -4.96 4.91
C HIS A 18 -0.44 -3.96 5.82
N LEU A 19 -1.02 -4.49 6.91
CA LEU A 19 -1.78 -3.77 7.91
C LEU A 19 -1.55 -4.44 9.27
N HIS A 20 -1.54 -3.67 10.34
CA HIS A 20 -1.56 -4.21 11.70
C HIS A 20 -2.97 -4.07 12.26
N HIS A 21 -3.61 -5.19 12.62
CA HIS A 21 -5.05 -5.26 12.88
C HIS A 21 -5.56 -4.15 13.82
N ASN A 22 -4.82 -3.88 14.90
CA ASN A 22 -5.23 -2.96 15.96
C ASN A 22 -5.04 -1.47 15.62
N HIS A 23 -4.47 -1.18 14.46
CA HIS A 23 -3.98 0.15 14.09
C HIS A 23 -4.54 0.59 12.73
N VAL A 24 -5.64 -0.02 12.28
CA VAL A 24 -6.31 0.32 11.02
C VAL A 24 -7.46 1.31 11.22
N VAL A 25 -8.40 0.99 12.11
CA VAL A 25 -9.55 1.87 12.39
C VAL A 25 -9.09 3.07 13.19
N SER A 26 -9.40 4.26 12.69
CA SER A 26 -8.90 5.49 13.30
C SER A 26 -9.27 5.65 14.75
N LYS A 27 -8.39 6.29 15.53
CA LYS A 27 -8.59 6.52 16.97
C LYS A 27 -9.85 7.36 17.21
N GLN A 28 -10.15 8.30 16.31
CA GLN A 28 -11.40 9.04 16.33
C GLN A 28 -12.61 8.12 16.17
N LYS A 29 -12.61 7.25 15.14
CA LYS A 29 -13.74 6.34 14.89
C LYS A 29 -13.92 5.34 16.02
N MET A 30 -12.81 4.83 16.59
CA MET A 30 -12.86 3.95 17.76
C MET A 30 -13.55 4.63 18.94
N LEU A 31 -13.15 5.87 19.28
CA LEU A 31 -13.76 6.61 20.38
C LEU A 31 -15.25 6.91 20.12
N GLU A 32 -15.63 7.26 18.89
CA GLU A 32 -17.04 7.44 18.52
C GLU A 32 -17.86 6.18 18.77
N LEU A 33 -17.35 5.02 18.35
CA LEU A 33 -18.00 3.73 18.58
C LEU A 33 -18.10 3.41 20.08
N ILE A 34 -17.05 3.67 20.85
CA ILE A 34 -17.05 3.45 22.31
C ILE A 34 -18.06 4.37 22.99
N PHE A 35 -18.02 5.67 22.69
CA PHE A 35 -18.86 6.70 23.32
C PHE A 35 -20.34 6.50 23.01
N SER A 36 -20.65 5.90 21.86
CA SER A 36 -22.01 5.51 21.47
C SER A 36 -22.49 4.19 22.09
N SER A 37 -21.67 3.52 22.89
CA SER A 37 -21.95 2.20 23.47
C SER A 37 -21.98 2.23 25.00
N PHE A 38 -22.49 1.16 25.61
CA PHE A 38 -22.46 0.99 27.07
C PHE A 38 -21.03 0.95 27.64
N LEU A 39 -20.02 0.71 26.82
CA LEU A 39 -18.62 0.66 27.26
C LEU A 39 -18.07 2.03 27.64
N TYR A 40 -18.73 3.12 27.24
CA TYR A 40 -18.32 4.46 27.63
C TYR A 40 -18.34 4.66 29.16
N ASP A 41 -19.32 4.05 29.83
CA ASP A 41 -19.43 4.06 31.30
C ASP A 41 -18.27 3.37 32.01
N HIS A 42 -17.53 2.53 31.28
CA HIS A 42 -16.45 1.71 31.78
C HIS A 42 -15.09 2.11 31.22
N LEU A 43 -15.00 3.19 30.44
CA LEU A 43 -13.75 3.65 29.86
C LEU A 43 -12.97 4.49 30.86
N TYR A 44 -11.72 4.08 31.11
CA TYR A 44 -10.78 4.79 31.97
C TYR A 44 -9.50 5.10 31.20
N VAL A 45 -8.82 6.14 31.66
CA VAL A 45 -7.54 6.59 31.14
C VAL A 45 -6.53 6.76 32.26
N LYS A 46 -5.30 6.31 32.01
CA LYS A 46 -4.12 6.63 32.82
C LYS A 46 -3.21 7.53 32.00
N ALA A 47 -3.17 8.81 32.35
CA ALA A 47 -2.29 9.80 31.72
C ALA A 47 -1.02 9.94 32.57
N SER A 48 0.14 9.55 32.05
CA SER A 48 1.43 9.64 32.77
C SER A 48 2.36 10.71 32.21
N ALA A 49 2.40 10.88 30.88
CA ALA A 49 3.12 11.93 30.16
C ALA A 49 2.48 12.16 28.77
N PRO A 50 2.87 13.18 27.97
CA PRO A 50 2.22 13.48 26.69
C PRO A 50 2.08 12.30 25.71
N ALA A 51 3.07 11.42 25.59
CA ALA A 51 2.98 10.21 24.76
C ALA A 51 2.68 8.92 25.54
N MET A 52 2.49 9.00 26.86
CA MET A 52 2.30 7.83 27.75
C MET A 52 0.90 7.80 28.33
N TRP A 53 -0.10 7.68 27.46
CA TRP A 53 -1.49 7.48 27.84
C TRP A 53 -1.83 6.01 27.71
N ASN A 54 -2.75 5.51 28.53
CA ASN A 54 -3.31 4.18 28.37
C ASN A 54 -4.81 4.27 28.56
N LEU A 55 -5.57 3.60 27.70
CA LEU A 55 -7.03 3.50 27.81
C LEU A 55 -7.41 2.03 27.96
N ASP A 56 -8.37 1.77 28.84
CA ASP A 56 -8.87 0.43 29.08
C ASP A 56 -10.28 0.44 29.70
N PHE A 57 -10.97 -0.70 29.65
CA PHE A 57 -12.26 -0.90 30.27
C PHE A 57 -12.17 -1.59 31.63
N PHE A 58 -12.85 -1.04 32.64
CA PHE A 58 -12.90 -1.62 34.00
C PHE A 58 -14.28 -1.52 34.64
N LEU A 59 -14.60 -2.50 35.50
CA LEU A 59 -15.65 -2.34 36.52
C LEU A 59 -15.08 -1.82 37.84
N ASN A 60 -13.84 -2.21 38.15
CA ASN A 60 -13.12 -1.78 39.33
C ASN A 60 -11.71 -1.33 38.89
N PRO A 61 -11.52 -0.04 38.55
CA PRO A 61 -10.27 0.43 37.97
C PRO A 61 -9.11 0.34 38.99
N PRO A 62 -7.87 0.02 38.54
CA PRO A 62 -6.69 0.15 39.40
C PRO A 62 -6.45 1.60 39.82
N GLN A 63 -5.65 1.80 40.88
CA GLN A 63 -5.27 3.15 41.31
C GLN A 63 -4.57 3.94 40.19
N GLY A 64 -4.89 5.23 40.08
CA GLY A 64 -4.32 6.15 39.09
C GLY A 64 -5.01 6.15 37.73
N TRP A 65 -6.07 5.37 37.55
CA TRP A 65 -6.94 5.41 36.38
C TRP A 65 -8.14 6.33 36.62
N ASN A 66 -8.37 7.25 35.70
CA ASN A 66 -9.43 8.24 35.78
C ASN A 66 -10.56 7.89 34.81
N LYS A 67 -11.81 8.08 35.24
CA LYS A 67 -12.97 7.85 34.38
C LYS A 67 -12.99 8.89 33.26
N VAL A 68 -13.23 8.43 32.03
CA VAL A 68 -13.31 9.32 30.85
C VAL A 68 -14.65 10.03 30.80
N LYS A 69 -15.75 9.28 31.04
CA LYS A 69 -17.10 9.83 30.98
C LYS A 69 -17.27 10.96 32.00
N ASP A 70 -17.88 12.05 31.54
CA ASP A 70 -18.15 13.29 32.29
C ASP A 70 -16.89 14.02 32.80
N ASN A 71 -15.71 13.69 32.27
CA ASN A 71 -14.46 14.35 32.61
C ASN A 71 -13.96 15.25 31.45
N PRO A 72 -13.98 16.59 31.61
CA PRO A 72 -13.59 17.52 30.54
C PRO A 72 -12.11 17.44 30.15
N SER A 73 -11.24 16.92 31.02
CA SER A 73 -9.82 16.68 30.71
C SER A 73 -9.61 15.55 29.71
N TYR A 74 -10.63 14.73 29.44
CA TYR A 74 -10.57 13.55 28.58
C TYR A 74 -11.64 13.60 27.48
N SER A 75 -11.80 14.77 26.86
CA SER A 75 -12.63 14.90 25.66
C SER A 75 -12.12 14.02 24.51
N LYS A 76 -13.00 13.69 23.56
CA LYS A 76 -12.64 12.89 22.38
C LYS A 76 -11.39 13.44 21.67
N ASP A 77 -11.35 14.75 21.44
CA ASP A 77 -10.26 15.39 20.68
C ASP A 77 -8.93 15.34 21.44
N ILE A 78 -8.96 15.50 22.76
CA ILE A 78 -7.76 15.34 23.61
C ILE A 78 -7.25 13.90 23.54
N LEU A 79 -8.16 12.92 23.65
CA LEU A 79 -7.77 11.50 23.58
C LEU A 79 -7.21 11.14 22.20
N VAL A 80 -7.79 11.63 21.10
CA VAL A 80 -7.25 11.42 19.74
C VAL A 80 -5.85 12.01 19.62
N LYS A 81 -5.66 13.24 20.09
CA LYS A 81 -4.34 13.89 20.08
C LYS A 81 -3.29 13.04 20.80
N HIS A 82 -3.62 12.49 21.96
CA HIS A 82 -2.69 11.67 22.76
C HIS A 82 -2.63 10.18 22.33
N ALA A 83 -3.39 9.79 21.30
CA ALA A 83 -3.42 8.42 20.77
C ALA A 83 -2.79 8.28 19.39
N THR A 84 -2.27 9.37 18.82
CA THR A 84 -1.75 9.42 17.44
C THR A 84 -0.38 10.08 17.39
N LEU A 85 0.50 9.61 16.51
CA LEU A 85 1.84 10.13 16.35
C LEU A 85 1.81 11.60 15.90
N LEU A 86 0.99 11.95 14.91
CA LEU A 86 0.78 13.35 14.50
C LEU A 86 0.29 14.26 15.63
N GLY A 87 -0.37 13.71 16.65
CA GLY A 87 -0.86 14.47 17.80
C GLY A 87 0.17 14.67 18.92
N VAL A 88 1.21 13.82 18.99
CA VAL A 88 2.22 13.85 20.06
C VAL A 88 3.66 14.09 19.61
N ILE A 89 3.93 14.03 18.30
CA ILE A 89 5.27 14.23 17.74
C ILE A 89 5.88 15.55 18.21
N ASP A 90 7.11 15.49 18.70
CA ASP A 90 7.80 16.63 19.27
C ASP A 90 8.62 17.42 18.22
N MET A 91 9.12 18.59 18.62
CA MET A 91 9.95 19.42 17.75
C MET A 91 11.33 18.80 17.46
N LYS A 92 11.88 17.99 18.36
CA LYS A 92 13.19 17.34 18.18
C LYS A 92 13.10 16.29 17.08
N ALA A 93 12.11 15.41 17.11
CA ALA A 93 11.81 14.42 16.08
C ALA A 93 11.41 15.08 14.75
N THR A 94 10.67 16.20 14.81
CA THR A 94 10.33 16.99 13.61
C THR A 94 11.57 17.60 12.95
N ASN A 95 12.50 18.13 13.74
CA ASN A 95 13.76 18.72 13.24
C ASN A 95 14.80 17.68 12.79
N ASN A 96 14.57 16.40 13.09
CA ASN A 96 15.43 15.27 12.68
C ASN A 96 14.60 14.23 11.89
N PRO A 97 14.09 14.59 10.69
CA PRO A 97 13.09 13.81 9.98
C PRO A 97 13.58 12.46 9.44
N THR A 98 14.88 12.18 9.51
CA THR A 98 15.49 10.89 9.12
C THR A 98 16.04 10.09 10.31
N ASN A 99 15.75 10.50 11.54
CA ASN A 99 16.18 9.78 12.74
C ASN A 99 15.07 8.82 13.17
N SER A 100 15.17 7.57 12.75
CA SER A 100 14.18 6.53 13.05
C SER A 100 14.10 6.18 14.53
N ASP A 101 15.23 6.22 15.26
CA ASP A 101 15.25 5.95 16.71
C ASP A 101 14.32 6.89 17.47
N LEU A 102 14.40 8.20 17.21
CA LEU A 102 13.52 9.18 17.84
C LEU A 102 12.04 8.95 17.48
N ARG A 103 11.76 8.48 16.26
CA ARG A 103 10.39 8.17 15.84
C ARG A 103 9.86 6.94 16.54
N TRP A 104 10.67 5.90 16.71
CA TRP A 104 10.28 4.71 17.46
C TRP A 104 10.10 4.98 18.95
N GLU A 105 10.91 5.87 19.56
CA GLU A 105 10.71 6.32 20.95
C GLU A 105 9.32 6.94 21.18
N GLU A 106 8.83 7.76 20.23
CA GLU A 106 7.50 8.37 20.28
C GLU A 106 6.37 7.40 19.90
N MET A 107 6.62 6.53 18.92
CA MET A 107 5.63 5.59 18.38
C MET A 107 5.34 4.44 19.35
N ASN A 108 6.37 3.88 19.99
CA ASN A 108 6.26 2.65 20.80
C ASN A 108 5.16 2.71 21.88
N PRO A 109 5.03 3.79 22.68
CA PRO A 109 3.94 3.92 23.64
C PRO A 109 2.53 3.91 23.02
N LEU A 110 2.39 4.40 21.78
CA LEU A 110 1.08 4.57 21.13
C LEU A 110 0.43 3.26 20.70
N PHE A 111 1.21 2.19 20.48
CA PHE A 111 0.65 0.87 20.16
C PHE A 111 -0.27 0.32 21.27
N GLY A 112 -0.05 0.74 22.52
CA GLY A 112 -0.92 0.40 23.65
C GLY A 112 -2.20 1.25 23.74
N VAL A 113 -2.19 2.46 23.19
CA VAL A 113 -3.28 3.45 23.33
C VAL A 113 -4.42 3.09 22.39
N LEU A 114 -5.62 2.81 22.94
CA LEU A 114 -6.75 2.29 22.16
C LEU A 114 -6.31 1.11 21.28
N GLY A 115 -5.43 0.26 21.83
CA GLY A 115 -4.89 -0.91 21.15
C GLY A 115 -5.62 -2.18 21.58
N SER A 116 -4.85 -3.26 21.73
CA SER A 116 -5.36 -4.61 22.05
C SER A 116 -6.26 -4.64 23.28
N ASN A 117 -5.93 -3.89 24.35
CA ASN A 117 -6.73 -3.88 25.58
C ASN A 117 -8.19 -3.45 25.35
N ILE A 118 -8.42 -2.53 24.41
CA ILE A 118 -9.75 -2.06 24.06
C ILE A 118 -10.42 -3.00 23.07
N ILE A 119 -9.69 -3.40 22.03
CA ILE A 119 -10.21 -4.22 20.92
C ILE A 119 -10.62 -5.62 21.40
N ASN A 120 -9.91 -6.20 22.36
CA ASN A 120 -10.18 -7.55 22.87
C ASN A 120 -11.41 -7.64 23.79
N HIS A 121 -12.10 -6.54 24.09
CA HIS A 121 -13.40 -6.65 24.74
C HIS A 121 -14.37 -7.34 23.78
N ALA A 122 -14.99 -8.45 24.18
CA ALA A 122 -15.75 -9.36 23.31
C ALA A 122 -16.78 -8.64 22.42
N ASN A 123 -17.57 -7.72 22.97
CA ASN A 123 -18.55 -6.95 22.18
C ASN A 123 -17.89 -5.92 21.27
N PHE A 124 -16.80 -5.29 21.72
CA PHE A 124 -16.13 -4.26 20.95
C PHE A 124 -15.31 -4.85 19.80
N SER A 125 -14.75 -6.05 19.96
CA SER A 125 -14.02 -6.77 18.90
C SER A 125 -14.86 -6.92 17.63
N LYS A 126 -16.14 -7.31 17.75
CA LYS A 126 -17.08 -7.42 16.62
C LYS A 126 -17.39 -6.06 15.99
N ILE A 127 -17.58 -5.04 16.82
CA ILE A 127 -17.84 -3.65 16.37
C ILE A 127 -16.63 -3.11 15.61
N TYR A 128 -15.44 -3.28 16.16
CA TYR A 128 -14.16 -2.90 15.56
C TYR A 128 -13.94 -3.60 14.23
N MET A 129 -14.13 -4.92 14.20
CA MET A 129 -13.97 -5.70 12.98
C MET A 129 -14.91 -5.22 11.87
N ASN A 130 -16.19 -4.95 12.19
CA ASN A 130 -17.12 -4.40 11.20
C ASN A 130 -16.69 -3.01 10.71
N ALA A 131 -16.19 -2.14 11.59
CA ALA A 131 -15.67 -0.83 11.21
C ALA A 131 -14.43 -0.93 10.31
N LEU A 132 -13.52 -1.87 10.59
CA LEU A 132 -12.34 -2.16 9.78
C LEU A 132 -12.74 -2.59 8.36
N LEU A 133 -13.70 -3.51 8.24
CA LEU A 133 -14.20 -3.96 6.94
C LEU A 133 -14.92 -2.83 6.18
N GLN A 134 -15.67 -2.00 6.88
CA GLN A 134 -16.35 -0.85 6.29
C GLN A 134 -15.35 0.18 5.74
N GLN A 135 -14.29 0.50 6.50
CA GLN A 135 -13.24 1.41 6.06
C GLN A 135 -12.58 0.94 4.76
N ALA A 136 -12.39 -0.37 4.58
CA ALA A 136 -11.89 -0.91 3.32
C ALA A 136 -12.84 -0.65 2.16
N MET A 137 -14.14 -0.87 2.34
CA MET A 137 -15.13 -0.58 1.30
C MET A 137 -15.21 0.91 0.97
N ASP A 138 -15.15 1.78 1.98
CA ASP A 138 -15.16 3.24 1.82
C ASP A 138 -13.93 3.75 1.04
N GLU A 139 -12.82 3.01 1.11
CA GLU A 139 -11.56 3.27 0.41
C GLU A 139 -11.40 2.44 -0.89
N ASN A 140 -12.44 1.76 -1.37
CA ASN A 140 -12.43 0.89 -2.56
C ASN A 140 -11.35 -0.21 -2.52
N VAL A 141 -11.15 -0.79 -1.33
CA VAL A 141 -10.34 -1.99 -1.08
C VAL A 141 -11.28 -3.17 -0.84
N GLN A 142 -11.14 -4.22 -1.65
CA GLN A 142 -12.04 -5.37 -1.62
C GLN A 142 -11.47 -6.57 -0.83
N TYR A 143 -10.22 -6.52 -0.38
CA TYR A 143 -9.57 -7.62 0.33
C TYR A 143 -8.54 -7.11 1.33
N LEU A 144 -8.45 -7.75 2.50
CA LEU A 144 -7.51 -7.34 3.55
C LEU A 144 -6.70 -8.52 4.07
N GLU A 145 -5.41 -8.28 4.32
CA GLU A 145 -4.59 -9.12 5.21
C GLU A 145 -4.05 -8.28 6.34
N THR A 146 -4.33 -8.68 7.58
CA THR A 146 -3.82 -7.97 8.75
C THR A 146 -2.91 -8.87 9.57
N LYS A 147 -1.87 -8.26 10.15
CA LYS A 147 -0.96 -8.85 11.11
C LYS A 147 -1.49 -8.61 12.52
N SER A 148 -1.59 -9.67 13.33
CA SER A 148 -1.93 -9.53 14.76
C SER A 148 -1.56 -10.72 15.61
N SER A 149 -1.21 -10.45 16.87
CA SER A 149 -0.76 -11.45 17.82
C SER A 149 -1.89 -12.34 18.30
N SER A 150 -1.65 -13.65 18.35
CA SER A 150 -2.57 -14.64 18.96
C SER A 150 -2.39 -14.77 20.48
N SER A 151 -1.56 -13.92 21.11
CA SER A 151 -1.37 -13.95 22.58
C SER A 151 -2.48 -13.21 23.35
N ASN A 152 -3.24 -12.39 22.64
CA ASN A 152 -4.29 -11.55 23.18
C ASN A 152 -5.61 -12.34 23.26
N LYS A 153 -6.21 -12.38 24.45
CA LYS A 153 -7.44 -13.13 24.71
C LYS A 153 -8.64 -12.19 24.79
N LEU A 154 -9.77 -12.62 24.24
CA LEU A 154 -11.03 -11.94 24.48
C LEU A 154 -11.40 -11.95 25.96
N TYR A 155 -12.00 -10.86 26.40
CA TYR A 155 -12.56 -10.74 27.74
C TYR A 155 -13.91 -10.02 27.74
N VAL A 156 -14.64 -10.18 28.84
CA VAL A 156 -15.85 -9.43 29.16
C VAL A 156 -15.70 -8.74 30.51
N LEU A 157 -16.49 -7.68 30.73
CA LEU A 157 -16.68 -7.10 32.05
C LEU A 157 -17.67 -7.94 32.84
N ASP A 158 -17.25 -8.46 34.00
CA ASP A 158 -18.02 -9.40 34.82
C ASP A 158 -18.15 -8.88 36.27
N PRO A 159 -19.38 -8.59 36.76
CA PRO A 159 -19.60 -8.03 38.08
C PRO A 159 -19.47 -9.07 39.21
N ALA A 160 -19.24 -10.36 38.91
CA ALA A 160 -19.04 -11.34 39.96
C ALA A 160 -17.79 -11.01 40.79
N ARG A 161 -17.90 -11.20 42.12
CA ARG A 161 -16.87 -10.79 43.09
C ARG A 161 -15.47 -11.34 42.78
N SER A 162 -15.38 -12.54 42.22
CA SER A 162 -14.10 -13.17 41.80
C SER A 162 -13.36 -12.41 40.70
N TYR A 163 -14.09 -11.66 39.85
CA TYR A 163 -13.51 -10.86 38.77
C TYR A 163 -13.39 -9.39 39.14
N LEU A 164 -14.26 -8.85 40.00
CA LEU A 164 -14.12 -7.47 40.50
C LEU A 164 -12.78 -7.21 41.19
N VAL A 165 -12.23 -8.20 41.90
CA VAL A 165 -10.87 -8.13 42.49
C VAL A 165 -9.75 -8.15 41.43
N LYS A 166 -10.06 -8.55 40.19
CA LYS A 166 -9.19 -8.53 39.00
C LYS A 166 -9.68 -7.48 37.99
N ASN A 167 -10.02 -6.30 38.50
CA ASN A 167 -10.48 -5.14 37.75
C ASN A 167 -11.84 -5.30 37.02
N GLY A 168 -12.56 -6.37 37.32
CA GLY A 168 -13.83 -6.73 36.67
C GLY A 168 -13.66 -7.47 35.35
N LYS A 169 -12.48 -8.00 35.02
CA LYS A 169 -12.24 -8.66 33.73
C LYS A 169 -12.28 -10.18 33.85
N ARG A 170 -13.12 -10.81 33.01
CA ARG A 170 -13.14 -12.27 32.81
C ARG A 170 -12.69 -12.60 31.39
N PHE A 171 -11.53 -13.23 31.26
CA PHE A 171 -11.06 -13.76 29.98
C PHE A 171 -11.88 -14.99 29.58
N ILE A 172 -12.30 -15.02 28.32
CA ILE A 172 -13.23 -16.03 27.79
C ILE A 172 -12.65 -16.83 26.62
N ASP A 173 -11.45 -16.46 26.16
CA ASP A 173 -10.76 -17.15 25.08
C ASP A 173 -9.71 -18.13 25.61
N ASN A 174 -9.41 -19.14 24.80
CA ASN A 174 -8.36 -20.10 25.08
C ASN A 174 -6.97 -19.51 24.76
N ASP A 175 -5.91 -20.27 25.02
CA ASP A 175 -4.54 -19.84 24.76
C ASP A 175 -4.21 -19.68 23.27
N LEU A 176 -5.01 -20.27 22.39
CA LEU A 176 -4.86 -20.16 20.93
C LEU A 176 -5.57 -18.93 20.37
N GLY A 177 -6.55 -18.35 21.07
CA GLY A 177 -7.34 -17.22 20.56
C GLY A 177 -8.43 -17.64 19.57
N GLU A 178 -8.95 -18.87 19.70
CA GLU A 178 -9.90 -19.42 18.71
C GLU A 178 -11.27 -18.75 18.75
N LEU A 179 -11.72 -18.28 19.91
CA LEU A 179 -13.00 -17.60 20.01
C LEU A 179 -12.97 -16.26 19.28
N GLU A 180 -11.85 -15.54 19.36
CA GLU A 180 -11.63 -14.33 18.57
C GLU A 180 -11.74 -14.64 17.07
N LEU A 181 -11.04 -15.65 16.56
CA LEU A 181 -11.11 -16.03 15.15
C LEU A 181 -12.52 -16.42 14.70
N GLN A 182 -13.28 -17.08 15.57
CA GLN A 182 -14.68 -17.42 15.29
C GLN A 182 -15.54 -16.15 15.18
N PHE A 183 -15.34 -15.17 16.08
CA PHE A 183 -16.01 -13.87 15.99
C PHE A 183 -15.62 -13.11 14.72
N THR A 184 -14.34 -13.12 14.35
CA THR A 184 -13.86 -12.53 13.11
C THR A 184 -14.57 -13.17 11.91
N ASN A 185 -14.63 -14.51 11.85
CA ASN A 185 -15.28 -15.22 10.76
C ASN A 185 -16.77 -14.89 10.66
N GLU A 186 -17.48 -14.89 11.78
CA GLU A 186 -18.91 -14.52 11.83
C GLU A 186 -19.13 -13.14 11.22
N VAL A 187 -18.34 -12.14 11.63
CA VAL A 187 -18.43 -10.77 11.11
C VAL A 187 -18.08 -10.72 9.62
N VAL A 188 -17.00 -11.38 9.20
CA VAL A 188 -16.56 -11.40 7.79
C VAL A 188 -17.59 -12.05 6.87
N GLN A 189 -18.15 -13.20 7.26
CA GLN A 189 -19.15 -13.88 6.42
C GLN A 189 -20.42 -13.03 6.30
N LYS A 190 -20.92 -12.47 7.40
CA LYS A 190 -22.07 -11.56 7.38
C LYS A 190 -21.79 -10.31 6.54
N PHE A 191 -20.59 -9.75 6.65
CA PHE A 191 -20.20 -8.58 5.87
C PHE A 191 -20.13 -8.87 4.38
N LYS A 192 -19.58 -10.03 3.97
CA LYS A 192 -19.56 -10.48 2.56
C LYS A 192 -20.96 -10.66 1.97
N GLN A 193 -21.91 -11.17 2.75
CA GLN A 193 -23.31 -11.30 2.32
C GLN A 193 -23.93 -9.93 1.99
N ASN A 194 -23.64 -8.92 2.82
CA ASN A 194 -24.15 -7.56 2.63
C ASN A 194 -23.35 -6.74 1.62
N ASN A 195 -22.10 -7.13 1.33
CA ASN A 195 -21.19 -6.44 0.43
C ASN A 195 -20.63 -7.42 -0.61
N PRO A 196 -21.38 -7.76 -1.67
CA PRO A 196 -20.98 -8.77 -2.66
C PRO A 196 -19.65 -8.47 -3.36
N ASN A 197 -19.21 -7.21 -3.42
CA ASN A 197 -17.93 -6.82 -4.00
C ASN A 197 -16.74 -7.05 -3.05
N PHE A 198 -16.98 -7.22 -1.75
CA PHE A 198 -15.95 -7.60 -0.80
C PHE A 198 -15.54 -9.06 -1.02
N VAL A 199 -14.24 -9.32 -1.10
CA VAL A 199 -13.66 -10.65 -1.34
C VAL A 199 -13.50 -11.38 -0.01
N GLY A 200 -12.94 -10.70 0.98
CA GLY A 200 -12.73 -11.29 2.29
C GLY A 200 -11.57 -10.67 3.07
N TYR A 201 -11.18 -11.40 4.11
CA TYR A 201 -10.17 -11.01 5.06
C TYR A 201 -9.40 -12.25 5.45
N LYS A 202 -8.08 -12.14 5.58
CA LYS A 202 -7.24 -13.15 6.24
C LYS A 202 -6.31 -12.49 7.26
N ARG A 203 -5.81 -13.30 8.18
CA ARG A 203 -4.96 -12.91 9.29
C ARG A 203 -3.59 -13.58 9.17
N ILE A 204 -2.54 -12.80 9.34
CA ILE A 204 -1.18 -13.27 9.54
C ILE A 204 -0.91 -13.19 11.04
N ILE A 205 -0.57 -14.31 11.67
CA ILE A 205 -0.24 -14.31 13.09
C ILE A 205 1.14 -13.69 13.24
N ASN A 206 1.29 -12.71 14.14
CA ASN A 206 2.60 -12.10 14.38
C ASN A 206 3.13 -12.36 15.79
N SER A 207 4.45 -12.17 15.94
CA SER A 207 5.12 -12.10 17.22
C SER A 207 6.11 -10.94 17.25
N TYR A 208 6.43 -10.48 18.45
CA TYR A 208 7.31 -9.32 18.66
C TYR A 208 8.77 -9.77 18.63
N ARG A 209 9.57 -9.22 17.72
CA ARG A 209 10.94 -9.71 17.44
C ARG A 209 11.98 -9.41 18.53
N GLY A 210 11.61 -8.63 19.56
CA GLY A 210 12.44 -8.39 20.75
C GLY A 210 12.25 -9.41 21.88
N LYS A 211 11.75 -10.62 21.58
CA LYS A 211 11.48 -11.69 22.56
C LYS A 211 12.40 -12.87 22.31
N ASP A 212 12.64 -13.70 23.32
CA ASP A 212 13.52 -14.87 23.18
C ASP A 212 12.98 -15.95 22.23
N GLU A 213 13.86 -16.87 21.83
CA GLU A 213 13.56 -17.99 20.93
C GLU A 213 12.38 -18.83 21.42
N GLN A 214 12.29 -19.11 22.73
CA GLN A 214 11.21 -19.94 23.29
C GLN A 214 9.84 -19.29 23.10
N TYR A 215 9.75 -17.97 23.30
CA TYR A 215 8.55 -17.20 23.10
C TYR A 215 8.15 -17.16 21.61
N ILE A 216 9.10 -16.91 20.71
CA ILE A 216 8.85 -16.90 19.26
C ILE A 216 8.42 -18.29 18.78
N LEU A 217 9.14 -19.35 19.15
CA LEU A 217 8.81 -20.72 18.80
C LEU A 217 7.41 -21.12 19.29
N LYS A 218 7.05 -20.72 20.50
CA LYS A 218 5.69 -20.95 21.04
C LYS A 218 4.64 -20.29 20.15
N ASN A 219 4.83 -19.04 19.75
CA ASN A 219 3.87 -18.33 18.91
C ASN A 219 3.84 -18.86 17.47
N ALA A 220 4.99 -19.24 16.91
CA ALA A 220 5.07 -19.86 15.59
C ALA A 220 4.34 -21.22 15.56
N LYS A 221 4.46 -22.04 16.62
CA LYS A 221 3.69 -23.29 16.77
C LYS A 221 2.18 -23.04 16.88
N LYS A 222 1.77 -21.98 17.58
CA LYS A 222 0.34 -21.56 17.61
C LYS A 222 -0.13 -21.15 16.22
N ALA A 223 0.66 -20.35 15.50
CA ALA A 223 0.35 -19.93 14.14
C ALA A 223 0.20 -21.12 13.20
N LEU A 224 1.08 -22.12 13.29
CA LEU A 224 0.98 -23.38 12.57
C LEU A 224 -0.34 -24.10 12.87
N THR A 225 -0.65 -24.28 14.15
CA THR A 225 -1.90 -24.94 14.58
C THR A 225 -3.14 -24.23 14.04
N LEU A 226 -3.16 -22.89 14.11
CA LEU A 226 -4.27 -22.08 13.60
C LEU A 226 -4.35 -22.08 12.08
N PHE A 227 -3.22 -22.08 11.38
CA PHE A 227 -3.15 -22.19 9.92
C PHE A 227 -3.73 -23.52 9.43
N GLU A 228 -3.37 -24.64 10.08
CA GLU A 228 -3.90 -25.96 9.73
C GLU A 228 -5.41 -26.08 10.02
N LYS A 229 -5.88 -25.50 11.13
CA LYS A 229 -7.27 -25.60 11.56
C LYS A 229 -8.20 -24.62 10.83
N TYR A 230 -7.70 -23.44 10.47
CA TYR A 230 -8.48 -22.34 9.88
C TYR A 230 -7.76 -21.75 8.63
N PRO A 231 -7.44 -22.55 7.60
CA PRO A 231 -6.68 -22.10 6.43
C PRO A 231 -7.40 -21.01 5.61
N ASP A 232 -8.72 -20.92 5.74
CA ASP A 232 -9.51 -19.87 5.10
C ASP A 232 -9.37 -18.51 5.79
N LEU A 233 -8.92 -18.47 7.04
CA LEU A 233 -8.80 -17.25 7.85
C LEU A 233 -7.37 -16.90 8.23
N VAL A 234 -6.48 -17.88 8.37
CA VAL A 234 -5.10 -17.68 8.80
C VAL A 234 -4.16 -17.99 7.64
N SER A 235 -3.27 -17.05 7.33
CA SER A 235 -2.38 -17.11 6.16
C SER A 235 -0.97 -17.60 6.48
N GLY A 236 -0.50 -17.40 7.71
CA GLY A 236 0.89 -17.68 8.06
C GLY A 236 1.40 -16.88 9.25
N PHE A 237 2.71 -16.64 9.27
CA PHE A 237 3.43 -16.03 10.39
C PHE A 237 4.36 -14.87 9.98
N ASP A 238 4.57 -13.94 10.91
CA ASP A 238 5.41 -12.75 10.75
C ASP A 238 6.08 -12.36 12.07
N LEU A 239 7.19 -11.64 11.99
CA LEU A 239 7.86 -10.97 13.11
C LEU A 239 7.77 -9.46 12.90
N VAL A 240 7.33 -8.76 13.93
CA VAL A 240 7.06 -7.31 13.89
C VAL A 240 7.86 -6.57 14.97
N ALA A 241 7.71 -5.24 14.99
CA ALA A 241 8.42 -4.23 15.80
C ALA A 241 9.65 -3.64 15.11
N GLU A 242 10.26 -2.64 15.76
CA GLU A 242 11.49 -1.97 15.33
C GLU A 242 12.55 -3.00 14.93
N GLU A 243 12.88 -3.02 13.64
CA GLU A 243 13.79 -4.02 13.09
C GLU A 243 15.21 -3.80 13.61
N ASP A 244 15.68 -2.56 13.61
CA ASP A 244 17.06 -2.21 13.98
C ASP A 244 17.42 -2.59 15.43
N LYS A 245 16.49 -2.47 16.39
CA LYS A 245 16.74 -2.79 17.80
C LYS A 245 16.35 -4.21 18.21
N GLY A 246 15.77 -4.99 17.31
CA GLY A 246 15.27 -6.33 17.61
C GLY A 246 16.24 -7.43 17.18
N TYR A 247 15.96 -8.67 17.60
CA TYR A 247 16.71 -9.82 17.11
C TYR A 247 16.44 -10.08 15.63
N SER A 248 17.49 -10.49 14.92
CA SER A 248 17.50 -10.92 13.53
C SER A 248 16.70 -12.19 13.30
N LEU A 249 16.40 -12.50 12.04
CA LEU A 249 15.82 -13.79 11.67
C LEU A 249 16.81 -14.93 11.86
N LEU A 250 18.11 -14.68 11.73
CA LEU A 250 19.15 -15.68 11.97
C LEU A 250 19.09 -16.20 13.41
N PHE A 251 18.86 -15.32 14.39
CA PHE A 251 18.70 -15.68 15.79
C PHE A 251 17.60 -16.74 16.03
N TYR A 252 16.55 -16.77 15.20
CA TYR A 252 15.46 -17.75 15.29
C TYR A 252 15.54 -18.89 14.26
N LEU A 253 16.58 -18.92 13.43
CA LEU A 253 16.61 -19.71 12.21
C LEU A 253 16.52 -21.22 12.49
N ASP A 254 17.23 -21.68 13.51
CA ASP A 254 17.25 -23.08 13.93
C ASP A 254 15.85 -23.61 14.22
N ASP A 255 15.03 -22.81 14.90
CA ASP A 255 13.68 -23.16 15.29
C ASP A 255 12.73 -23.18 14.08
N PHE A 256 12.84 -22.21 13.19
CA PHE A 256 12.08 -22.20 11.94
C PHE A 256 12.49 -23.34 11.00
N ALA A 257 13.78 -23.66 10.90
CA ALA A 257 14.28 -24.78 10.10
C ALA A 257 13.78 -26.13 10.65
N LYS A 258 13.80 -26.33 11.97
CA LYS A 258 13.23 -27.53 12.63
C LYS A 258 11.72 -27.66 12.40
N MET A 259 10.99 -26.54 12.35
CA MET A 259 9.57 -26.56 11.99
C MET A 259 9.36 -26.97 10.53
N ALA A 260 10.12 -26.38 9.60
CA ALA A 260 10.01 -26.66 8.17
C ALA A 260 10.34 -28.13 7.82
N ALA A 261 11.28 -28.75 8.54
CA ALA A 261 11.68 -30.15 8.32
C ALA A 261 10.57 -31.18 8.63
N LYS A 262 9.48 -30.79 9.30
CA LYS A 262 8.39 -31.70 9.71
C LYS A 262 7.26 -31.86 8.67
N ASN A 263 7.51 -31.54 7.38
CA ASN A 263 6.55 -31.66 6.27
C ASN A 263 5.26 -30.82 6.38
N VAL A 264 5.21 -29.81 7.25
CA VAL A 264 4.15 -28.79 7.24
C VAL A 264 4.78 -27.42 7.06
N SER A 265 4.47 -26.75 5.94
CA SER A 265 5.03 -25.43 5.64
C SER A 265 4.06 -24.34 6.08
N LEU A 266 4.37 -23.69 7.21
CA LEU A 266 3.79 -22.42 7.60
C LEU A 266 4.30 -21.33 6.63
N PRO A 267 3.43 -20.61 5.91
CA PRO A 267 3.88 -19.50 5.08
C PRO A 267 4.40 -18.33 5.94
N TYR A 268 5.45 -17.65 5.46
CA TYR A 268 6.04 -16.50 6.14
C TYR A 268 5.87 -15.20 5.35
N PHE A 269 5.70 -14.09 6.09
CA PHE A 269 5.47 -12.74 5.56
C PHE A 269 6.32 -11.70 6.31
N PHE A 270 7.60 -12.00 6.52
CA PHE A 270 8.47 -11.26 7.44
C PHE A 270 8.64 -9.78 7.07
N HIS A 271 8.55 -8.91 8.08
CA HIS A 271 9.15 -7.57 8.04
C HIS A 271 10.66 -7.69 7.87
N THR A 272 11.24 -7.08 6.82
CA THR A 272 12.68 -7.11 6.60
C THR A 272 13.23 -5.88 5.87
N GLY A 273 14.41 -5.42 6.25
CA GLY A 273 15.07 -4.27 5.62
C GLY A 273 14.33 -2.94 5.80
N GLU A 274 13.51 -2.79 6.84
CA GLU A 274 12.98 -1.51 7.31
C GLU A 274 14.05 -0.73 8.08
N THR A 275 15.08 -0.31 7.35
CA THR A 275 16.25 0.34 7.92
C THR A 275 16.81 1.39 6.98
N ASN A 276 17.26 2.51 7.53
CA ASN A 276 18.03 3.52 6.81
C ASN A 276 19.53 3.49 7.18
N TRP A 277 19.93 2.62 8.10
CA TRP A 277 21.32 2.52 8.56
C TRP A 277 22.26 1.99 7.47
N PRO A 278 23.56 2.35 7.53
CA PRO A 278 24.63 1.70 6.76
C PRO A 278 24.72 0.20 7.05
N ASP A 279 25.14 -0.58 6.05
CA ASP A 279 25.24 -2.05 6.16
C ASP A 279 26.40 -2.50 7.08
N ASP A 280 27.38 -1.62 7.33
CA ASP A 280 28.59 -1.88 8.12
C ASP A 280 28.46 -1.51 9.61
N LEU A 281 27.36 -0.87 10.01
CA LEU A 281 27.03 -0.74 11.42
C LEU A 281 26.42 -2.05 11.90
N LEU A 282 26.94 -2.56 13.03
CA LEU A 282 26.20 -3.53 13.85
C LEU A 282 24.91 -2.83 14.27
N SER A 283 23.84 -3.04 13.51
CA SER A 283 22.55 -2.45 13.82
C SER A 283 21.92 -3.15 15.01
N SER A 284 22.24 -4.43 15.24
CA SER A 284 21.76 -5.18 16.40
C SER A 284 22.40 -4.70 17.71
N PRO A 285 21.58 -4.32 18.71
CA PRO A 285 22.07 -4.02 20.07
C PRO A 285 22.36 -5.29 20.89
N HIS A 286 22.17 -6.48 20.31
CA HIS A 286 22.28 -7.77 21.01
C HIS A 286 23.64 -8.43 20.77
N ASN A 287 24.42 -8.61 21.83
CA ASN A 287 25.76 -9.22 21.76
C ASN A 287 25.74 -10.67 21.27
N ASP A 288 24.65 -11.40 21.51
CA ASP A 288 24.40 -12.78 21.10
C ASP A 288 23.79 -12.89 19.70
N ASP A 289 23.50 -11.76 19.05
CA ASP A 289 22.98 -11.69 17.68
C ASP A 289 23.58 -10.49 16.93
N PRO A 290 24.89 -10.52 16.59
CA PRO A 290 25.59 -9.40 15.96
C PRO A 290 25.32 -9.32 14.45
N VAL A 291 24.09 -9.59 14.00
CA VAL A 291 23.70 -9.62 12.59
C VAL A 291 23.10 -8.28 12.18
N PRO A 292 23.56 -7.66 11.08
CA PRO A 292 22.94 -6.44 10.55
C PRO A 292 21.50 -6.68 10.09
N THR A 293 20.66 -5.65 10.20
CA THR A 293 19.23 -5.67 9.83
C THR A 293 19.02 -6.20 8.42
N MET A 294 19.90 -5.83 7.50
CA MET A 294 19.84 -6.26 6.10
C MET A 294 20.05 -7.76 5.88
N GLY A 295 20.59 -8.51 6.86
CA GLY A 295 20.66 -9.97 6.81
C GLY A 295 19.28 -10.63 6.75
N ASN A 296 18.28 -10.03 7.41
CA ASN A 296 16.94 -10.61 7.56
C ASN A 296 16.28 -10.94 6.22
N VAL A 297 16.45 -10.12 5.18
CA VAL A 297 15.80 -10.40 3.89
C VAL A 297 16.38 -11.65 3.22
N TYR A 298 17.68 -11.92 3.36
CA TYR A 298 18.29 -13.14 2.82
C TYR A 298 17.74 -14.37 3.55
N ASP A 299 17.66 -14.31 4.87
CA ASP A 299 17.10 -15.39 5.70
C ASP A 299 15.61 -15.62 5.40
N ALA A 300 14.83 -14.56 5.25
CA ALA A 300 13.42 -14.65 4.85
C ALA A 300 13.25 -15.36 3.50
N ILE A 301 14.09 -15.05 2.51
CA ILE A 301 14.07 -15.71 1.20
C ILE A 301 14.44 -17.19 1.32
N LEU A 302 15.44 -17.53 2.15
CA LEU A 302 15.85 -18.92 2.40
C LEU A 302 14.76 -19.72 3.11
N LEU A 303 14.04 -19.09 4.04
CA LEU A 303 12.87 -19.65 4.72
C LEU A 303 11.63 -19.78 3.82
N GLY A 304 11.71 -19.30 2.57
CA GLY A 304 10.62 -19.42 1.60
C GLY A 304 9.47 -18.43 1.84
N ALA A 305 9.76 -17.26 2.41
CA ALA A 305 8.79 -16.19 2.60
C ALA A 305 8.05 -15.87 1.30
N LYS A 306 6.74 -15.68 1.41
CA LYS A 306 5.86 -15.40 0.26
C LYS A 306 5.93 -13.95 -0.18
N ARG A 307 6.17 -13.06 0.78
CA ARG A 307 6.39 -11.62 0.63
C ARG A 307 7.34 -11.14 1.72
N VAL A 308 7.93 -9.97 1.51
CA VAL A 308 8.80 -9.31 2.49
C VAL A 308 8.29 -7.89 2.75
N GLY A 309 8.22 -7.49 4.01
CA GLY A 309 7.69 -6.19 4.44
C GLY A 309 8.74 -5.07 4.34
N HIS A 310 8.30 -3.89 3.89
CA HIS A 310 9.04 -2.62 3.79
C HIS A 310 10.13 -2.53 2.73
N GLY A 311 11.28 -3.17 2.96
CA GLY A 311 12.40 -3.19 2.01
C GLY A 311 13.03 -1.83 1.68
N ILE A 312 13.21 -0.94 2.66
CA ILE A 312 13.89 0.35 2.46
C ILE A 312 15.36 0.14 2.05
N GLY A 313 16.08 -0.75 2.71
CA GLY A 313 17.51 -0.93 2.47
C GLY A 313 17.89 -1.69 1.19
N TYR A 314 16.94 -2.37 0.51
CA TYR A 314 17.30 -3.33 -0.56
C TYR A 314 17.97 -2.68 -1.77
N VAL A 315 17.74 -1.39 -2.03
CA VAL A 315 18.34 -0.66 -3.16
C VAL A 315 19.87 -0.64 -3.11
N LYS A 316 20.46 -0.86 -1.93
CA LYS A 316 21.91 -0.97 -1.72
C LYS A 316 22.47 -2.35 -2.14
N HIS A 317 21.60 -3.32 -2.41
CA HIS A 317 21.92 -4.74 -2.64
C HIS A 317 21.44 -5.22 -4.02
N PRO A 318 22.18 -4.96 -5.11
CA PRO A 318 21.73 -5.29 -6.47
C PRO A 318 21.51 -6.79 -6.70
N TYR A 319 22.33 -7.66 -6.09
CA TYR A 319 22.12 -9.11 -6.17
C TYR A 319 20.81 -9.55 -5.49
N LEU A 320 20.49 -8.99 -4.33
CA LEU A 320 19.21 -9.22 -3.66
C LEU A 320 18.03 -8.80 -4.56
N MET A 321 18.13 -7.64 -5.18
CA MET A 321 17.11 -7.15 -6.12
C MET A 321 16.88 -8.13 -7.29
N GLU A 322 17.95 -8.70 -7.86
CA GLU A 322 17.85 -9.75 -8.87
C GLU A 322 17.16 -11.01 -8.34
N VAL A 323 17.50 -11.44 -7.11
CA VAL A 323 16.89 -12.61 -6.48
C VAL A 323 15.38 -12.40 -6.26
N LEU A 324 14.97 -11.25 -5.70
CA LEU A 324 13.58 -10.90 -5.48
C LEU A 324 12.77 -10.90 -6.79
N LYS A 325 13.34 -10.30 -7.84
CA LYS A 325 12.77 -10.31 -9.20
C LYS A 325 12.62 -11.73 -9.75
N LYS A 326 13.70 -12.53 -9.73
CA LYS A 326 13.72 -13.88 -10.30
C LYS A 326 12.77 -14.82 -9.57
N LYS A 327 12.65 -14.69 -8.25
CA LYS A 327 11.76 -15.52 -7.42
C LYS A 327 10.32 -14.99 -7.36
N ASN A 328 10.03 -13.82 -7.94
CA ASN A 328 8.74 -13.13 -7.84
C ASN A 328 8.28 -12.96 -6.37
N ILE A 329 9.19 -12.58 -5.48
CA ILE A 329 8.86 -12.28 -4.09
C ILE A 329 8.50 -10.81 -4.03
N ALA A 330 7.25 -10.51 -3.63
CA ALA A 330 6.78 -9.14 -3.58
C ALA A 330 7.26 -8.39 -2.34
N ILE A 331 7.63 -7.13 -2.52
CA ILE A 331 7.93 -6.18 -1.44
C ILE A 331 6.63 -5.47 -1.05
N GLU A 332 6.26 -5.52 0.22
CA GLU A 332 5.14 -4.75 0.77
C GLU A 332 5.62 -3.35 1.17
N VAL A 333 5.31 -2.35 0.36
CA VAL A 333 5.82 -0.98 0.54
C VAL A 333 4.78 -0.12 1.26
N ASN A 334 5.19 0.58 2.31
CA ASN A 334 4.32 1.41 3.15
C ASN A 334 4.84 2.87 3.20
N PRO A 335 4.63 3.67 2.13
CA PRO A 335 5.32 4.96 1.94
C PRO A 335 5.12 5.93 3.10
N THR A 336 3.90 6.01 3.63
CA THR A 336 3.58 6.93 4.72
C THR A 336 4.17 6.45 6.03
N SER A 337 4.13 5.16 6.33
CA SER A 337 4.83 4.58 7.49
C SER A 337 6.31 4.92 7.45
N ASN A 338 6.97 4.68 6.32
CA ASN A 338 8.40 4.94 6.16
C ASN A 338 8.76 6.43 6.31
N LYS A 339 7.83 7.36 6.03
CA LYS A 339 7.97 8.79 6.32
C LYS A 339 7.80 9.09 7.80
N MET A 340 6.73 8.57 8.40
CA MET A 340 6.34 8.85 9.78
C MET A 340 7.37 8.30 10.78
N LEU A 341 7.96 7.15 10.46
CA LEU A 341 9.01 6.48 11.22
C LEU A 341 10.42 6.95 10.85
N GLY A 342 10.57 7.99 10.03
CA GLY A 342 11.87 8.65 9.82
C GLY A 342 12.84 7.87 8.94
N TYR A 343 12.38 6.94 8.12
CA TYR A 343 13.22 6.24 7.15
C TYR A 343 13.40 7.04 5.86
N VAL A 344 12.35 7.74 5.41
CA VAL A 344 12.35 8.52 4.16
C VAL A 344 11.66 9.87 4.37
N ALA A 345 12.44 10.94 4.55
CA ALA A 345 11.91 12.29 4.76
C ALA A 345 11.19 12.86 3.52
N ASP A 346 11.73 12.61 2.33
CA ASP A 346 11.15 13.04 1.05
C ASP A 346 10.80 11.82 0.19
N GLN A 347 9.50 11.65 -0.04
CA GLN A 347 8.94 10.50 -0.76
C GLN A 347 9.40 10.41 -2.22
N ARG A 348 9.94 11.49 -2.81
CA ARG A 348 10.57 11.46 -4.14
C ARG A 348 11.87 10.64 -4.16
N HIS A 349 12.48 10.41 -3.00
CA HIS A 349 13.68 9.58 -2.83
C HIS A 349 13.36 8.17 -2.32
N HIS A 350 12.08 7.78 -2.23
CA HIS A 350 11.72 6.45 -1.75
C HIS A 350 12.25 5.37 -2.71
N PRO A 351 12.92 4.31 -2.23
CA PRO A 351 13.54 3.30 -3.10
C PRO A 351 12.55 2.43 -3.91
N ALA A 352 11.26 2.49 -3.59
CA ALA A 352 10.25 1.63 -4.17
C ALA A 352 10.04 1.88 -5.67
N ILE A 353 10.26 3.12 -6.13
CA ILE A 353 10.21 3.43 -7.56
C ILE A 353 11.30 2.68 -8.33
N THR A 354 12.49 2.53 -7.74
CA THR A 354 13.58 1.74 -8.33
C THR A 354 13.17 0.28 -8.46
N TYR A 355 12.57 -0.31 -7.42
CA TYR A 355 12.08 -1.69 -7.45
C TYR A 355 11.03 -1.91 -8.54
N LEU A 356 10.03 -1.01 -8.60
CA LEU A 356 8.97 -1.05 -9.60
C LEU A 356 9.53 -0.97 -11.02
N ARG A 357 10.46 -0.04 -11.28
CA ARG A 357 11.07 0.13 -12.62
C ARG A 357 12.07 -0.97 -12.97
N TYR A 358 12.72 -1.58 -11.98
CA TYR A 358 13.58 -2.75 -12.17
C TYR A 358 12.78 -4.04 -12.45
N GLY A 359 11.46 -4.02 -12.21
CA GLY A 359 10.55 -5.15 -12.43
C GLY A 359 10.48 -6.11 -11.25
N ILE A 360 10.86 -5.66 -10.04
CA ILE A 360 10.57 -6.39 -8.81
C ILE A 360 9.10 -6.20 -8.48
N PRO A 361 8.35 -7.26 -8.12
CA PRO A 361 6.97 -7.09 -7.72
C PRO A 361 6.89 -6.27 -6.44
N ILE A 362 6.03 -5.24 -6.44
CA ILE A 362 5.70 -4.49 -5.22
C ILE A 362 4.18 -4.44 -5.03
N VAL A 363 3.77 -4.32 -3.78
CA VAL A 363 2.39 -4.04 -3.36
C VAL A 363 2.41 -2.83 -2.43
N LEU A 364 1.41 -1.96 -2.53
CA LEU A 364 1.25 -0.85 -1.57
C LEU A 364 0.45 -1.32 -0.36
N GLY A 365 0.95 -1.02 0.83
CA GLY A 365 0.27 -1.17 2.11
C GLY A 365 0.11 0.16 2.82
N SER A 366 -0.59 0.13 3.95
CA SER A 366 -0.81 1.32 4.80
C SER A 366 -0.31 1.17 6.23
N ASP A 367 0.05 -0.05 6.62
CA ASP A 367 0.68 -0.34 7.91
C ASP A 367 -0.20 0.01 9.13
N ASP A 368 0.10 1.11 9.83
CA ASP A 368 -0.55 1.58 11.06
C ASP A 368 -1.26 2.96 10.91
N PRO A 369 -2.16 3.16 9.92
CA PRO A 369 -2.71 4.50 9.63
C PRO A 369 -3.33 5.18 10.85
N ALA A 370 -4.06 4.41 11.68
CA ALA A 370 -4.70 4.93 12.88
C ALA A 370 -3.71 5.42 13.93
N THR A 371 -2.57 4.75 14.09
CA THR A 371 -1.56 5.20 15.06
C THR A 371 -0.78 6.39 14.52
N PHE A 372 -0.52 6.45 13.22
CA PHE A 372 0.10 7.63 12.62
C PHE A 372 -0.79 8.87 12.73
N GLY A 373 -2.11 8.70 12.67
CA GLY A 373 -3.09 9.78 12.85
C GLY A 373 -3.72 10.26 11.55
N TYR A 374 -3.83 9.39 10.55
CA TYR A 374 -4.58 9.64 9.32
C TYR A 374 -5.52 8.46 9.03
N ASP A 375 -6.59 8.73 8.26
CA ASP A 375 -7.80 7.91 8.28
C ASP A 375 -8.11 7.31 6.92
N GLU A 376 -7.11 6.96 6.10
CA GLU A 376 -7.37 6.47 4.74
C GLU A 376 -6.22 5.66 4.15
N PHE A 377 -6.56 4.57 3.45
CA PHE A 377 -5.59 3.85 2.61
C PHE A 377 -5.16 4.68 1.39
N THR A 378 -5.98 5.63 0.95
CA THR A 378 -5.67 6.50 -0.19
C THR A 378 -4.44 7.39 0.04
N VAL A 379 -4.03 7.66 1.29
CA VAL A 379 -2.84 8.47 1.58
C VAL A 379 -1.58 7.85 0.97
N ASP A 380 -1.34 6.55 1.18
CA ASP A 380 -0.18 5.84 0.62
C ASP A 380 -0.20 5.81 -0.91
N TRP A 381 -1.39 5.66 -1.50
CA TRP A 381 -1.57 5.72 -2.96
C TRP A 381 -1.30 7.11 -3.51
N TYR A 382 -1.68 8.16 -2.78
CA TYR A 382 -1.43 9.55 -3.16
C TYR A 382 0.05 9.89 -3.06
N GLU A 383 0.70 9.54 -1.95
CA GLU A 383 2.15 9.74 -1.76
C GLU A 383 2.94 9.02 -2.84
N ALA A 384 2.64 7.75 -3.12
CA ALA A 384 3.27 6.99 -4.20
C ALA A 384 3.01 7.61 -5.58
N PHE A 385 1.75 7.94 -5.90
CA PHE A 385 1.39 8.47 -7.22
C PHE A 385 2.07 9.81 -7.51
N MET A 386 1.99 10.74 -6.56
CA MET A 386 2.52 12.09 -6.73
C MET A 386 4.04 12.12 -6.68
N SER A 387 4.66 11.35 -5.78
CA SER A 387 6.10 11.44 -5.53
C SER A 387 6.93 10.59 -6.48
N TRP A 388 6.40 9.46 -6.96
CA TRP A 388 7.16 8.52 -7.79
C TRP A 388 6.91 8.69 -9.29
N GLY A 389 6.10 9.68 -9.69
CA GLY A 389 5.76 9.94 -11.09
C GLY A 389 5.00 8.79 -11.74
N LEU A 390 4.09 8.16 -10.98
CA LEU A 390 3.30 7.04 -11.48
C LEU A 390 2.21 7.52 -12.46
N ASN A 391 1.80 6.61 -13.34
CA ASN A 391 0.65 6.81 -14.21
C ASN A 391 -0.45 5.76 -13.93
N LEU A 392 -1.58 5.88 -14.63
CA LEU A 392 -2.73 4.97 -14.46
C LEU A 392 -2.41 3.49 -14.72
N ALA A 393 -1.45 3.18 -15.61
CA ALA A 393 -1.03 1.80 -15.84
C ALA A 393 -0.22 1.26 -14.66
N ASP A 394 0.62 2.10 -14.04
CA ASP A 394 1.34 1.75 -12.81
C ASP A 394 0.34 1.48 -11.66
N LEU A 395 -0.66 2.36 -11.46
CA LEU A 395 -1.70 2.16 -10.45
C LEU A 395 -2.48 0.85 -10.67
N ARG A 396 -2.85 0.56 -11.93
CA ARG A 396 -3.50 -0.70 -12.30
C ARG A 396 -2.63 -1.90 -11.96
N HIS A 397 -1.32 -1.81 -12.22
CA HIS A 397 -0.37 -2.87 -11.92
C HIS A 397 -0.23 -3.11 -10.41
N LEU A 398 -0.12 -2.05 -9.61
CA LEU A 398 -0.06 -2.13 -8.14
C LEU A 398 -1.33 -2.76 -7.56
N ALA A 399 -2.50 -2.34 -8.04
CA ALA A 399 -3.77 -2.92 -7.60
C ALA A 399 -3.87 -4.41 -7.95
N PHE A 400 -3.45 -4.79 -9.15
CA PHE A 400 -3.41 -6.19 -9.54
C PHE A 400 -2.41 -7.00 -8.71
N ASN A 401 -1.23 -6.44 -8.42
CA ASN A 401 -0.21 -7.09 -7.60
C ASN A 401 -0.72 -7.40 -6.19
N SER A 402 -1.49 -6.49 -5.58
CA SER A 402 -2.09 -6.73 -4.25
C SER A 402 -2.96 -7.99 -4.21
N LEU A 403 -3.63 -8.34 -5.32
CA LEU A 403 -4.42 -9.57 -5.44
C LEU A 403 -3.54 -10.76 -5.82
N ARG A 404 -2.63 -10.59 -6.79
CA ARG A 404 -1.73 -11.64 -7.27
C ARG A 404 -0.84 -12.20 -6.16
N TYR A 405 -0.29 -11.33 -5.31
CA TYR A 405 0.63 -11.68 -4.23
C TYR A 405 -0.06 -11.87 -2.88
N SER A 406 -1.39 -11.74 -2.80
CA SER A 406 -2.15 -12.15 -1.62
C SER A 406 -1.95 -13.64 -1.28
N SER A 407 -2.33 -14.01 -0.07
CA SER A 407 -2.42 -15.38 0.44
C SER A 407 -3.74 -16.08 0.06
N LEU A 408 -4.59 -15.46 -0.75
CA LEU A 408 -5.75 -16.11 -1.35
C LEU A 408 -5.32 -17.36 -2.15
N SER A 409 -6.15 -18.39 -2.13
CA SER A 409 -6.01 -19.54 -3.02
C SER A 409 -6.16 -19.13 -4.49
N SER A 410 -5.74 -19.97 -5.43
CA SER A 410 -5.83 -19.67 -6.86
C SER A 410 -7.27 -19.38 -7.33
N SER A 411 -8.26 -20.09 -6.78
CA SER A 411 -9.68 -19.86 -7.08
C SER A 411 -10.16 -18.52 -6.52
N GLU A 412 -9.83 -18.21 -5.27
CA GLU A 412 -10.15 -16.92 -4.64
C GLU A 412 -9.50 -15.74 -5.36
N LYS A 413 -8.24 -15.88 -5.81
CA LYS A 413 -7.54 -14.86 -6.62
C LYS A 413 -8.26 -14.59 -7.93
N ASN A 414 -8.75 -15.62 -8.61
CA ASN A 414 -9.52 -15.44 -9.83
C ASN A 414 -10.83 -14.68 -9.54
N VAL A 415 -11.57 -15.07 -8.50
CA VAL A 415 -12.80 -14.36 -8.08
C VAL A 415 -12.50 -12.89 -7.75
N ALA A 416 -11.45 -12.64 -6.97
CA ALA A 416 -11.01 -11.30 -6.61
C ALA A 416 -10.66 -10.45 -7.83
N TYR A 417 -9.96 -11.04 -8.80
CA TYR A 417 -9.62 -10.36 -10.05
C TYR A 417 -10.86 -10.01 -10.87
N GLN A 418 -11.83 -10.91 -11.01
CA GLN A 418 -13.05 -10.64 -11.77
C GLN A 418 -13.86 -9.50 -11.15
N LYS A 419 -14.04 -9.51 -9.82
CA LYS A 419 -14.70 -8.41 -9.09
C LYS A 419 -13.97 -7.09 -9.28
N TRP A 420 -12.64 -7.09 -9.12
CA TRP A 420 -11.82 -5.90 -9.31
C TRP A 420 -11.89 -5.37 -10.74
N LYS A 421 -11.87 -6.26 -11.73
CA LYS A 421 -11.92 -5.87 -13.15
C LYS A 421 -13.21 -5.09 -13.47
N VAL A 422 -14.36 -5.53 -12.98
CA VAL A 422 -15.64 -4.83 -13.16
C VAL A 422 -15.58 -3.43 -12.54
N SER A 423 -15.06 -3.31 -11.31
CA SER A 423 -14.89 -2.03 -10.62
C SER A 423 -13.90 -1.11 -11.35
N TYR A 424 -12.79 -1.67 -11.87
CA TYR A 424 -11.80 -0.94 -12.64
C TYR A 424 -12.36 -0.42 -13.96
N ASP A 425 -13.04 -1.26 -14.74
CA ASP A 425 -13.65 -0.85 -16.01
C ASP A 425 -14.70 0.27 -15.78
N SER A 426 -15.48 0.17 -14.70
CA SER A 426 -16.43 1.22 -14.28
C SER A 426 -15.73 2.52 -13.89
N PHE A 427 -14.65 2.45 -13.10
CA PHE A 427 -13.82 3.60 -12.76
C PHE A 427 -13.25 4.29 -14.00
N ILE A 428 -12.75 3.53 -14.98
CA ILE A 428 -12.19 4.06 -16.22
C ILE A 428 -13.27 4.77 -17.04
N LEU A 429 -14.46 4.17 -17.19
CA LEU A 429 -15.57 4.78 -17.93
C LEU A 429 -16.02 6.11 -17.29
N ASN A 430 -16.16 6.13 -15.96
CA ASN A 430 -16.53 7.32 -15.21
C ASN A 430 -15.45 8.41 -15.31
N THR A 431 -14.19 8.04 -15.12
CA THR A 431 -13.05 8.97 -15.22
C THR A 431 -12.93 9.55 -16.63
N LYS A 432 -13.10 8.73 -17.66
CA LYS A 432 -13.15 9.19 -19.06
C LYS A 432 -14.29 10.19 -19.27
N THR A 433 -15.48 9.90 -18.74
CA THR A 433 -16.65 10.80 -18.86
C THR A 433 -16.38 12.16 -18.21
N ILE A 434 -15.75 12.17 -17.03
CA ILE A 434 -15.32 13.41 -16.36
C ILE A 434 -14.29 14.15 -17.21
N ALA A 435 -13.26 13.44 -17.68
CA ALA A 435 -12.19 14.03 -18.49
C ALA A 435 -12.69 14.64 -19.82
N CYS A 436 -13.65 13.99 -20.50
CA CYS A 436 -14.24 14.51 -21.74
C CYS A 436 -15.06 15.80 -21.53
N LYS A 437 -15.55 16.06 -20.31
CA LYS A 437 -16.33 17.26 -19.97
C LYS A 437 -15.45 18.43 -19.53
N GLN A 438 -14.16 18.21 -19.32
CA GLN A 438 -13.25 19.26 -18.89
C GLN A 438 -13.05 20.30 -20.00
N THR A 439 -13.17 21.57 -19.63
CA THR A 439 -12.85 22.70 -20.49
C THR A 439 -11.55 23.33 -20.00
N PHE A 440 -10.62 23.56 -20.91
CA PHE A 440 -9.31 24.10 -20.58
C PHE A 440 -9.23 25.55 -21.07
N GLN A 441 -9.24 26.51 -20.15
CA GLN A 441 -9.11 27.93 -20.47
C GLN A 441 -7.64 28.31 -20.67
N ASN A 442 -7.36 29.29 -21.54
CA ASN A 442 -6.01 29.85 -21.79
C ASN A 442 -4.94 28.83 -22.23
N THR A 443 -5.33 27.74 -22.88
CA THR A 443 -4.41 26.69 -23.32
C THR A 443 -4.23 26.71 -24.83
N SER A 444 -3.33 27.56 -25.33
CA SER A 444 -2.95 27.53 -26.75
C SER A 444 -2.02 26.33 -27.00
N PRO A 445 -2.40 25.36 -27.87
CA PRO A 445 -1.55 24.24 -28.22
C PRO A 445 -0.34 24.70 -29.02
N HIS A 446 0.80 24.08 -28.77
CA HIS A 446 2.04 24.43 -29.48
C HIS A 446 2.90 23.18 -29.69
N ILE A 447 3.51 23.08 -30.86
CA ILE A 447 4.39 21.96 -31.24
C ILE A 447 5.84 22.46 -31.18
N PHE A 448 6.71 21.71 -30.51
CA PHE A 448 8.14 22.02 -30.40
C PHE A 448 8.99 21.17 -31.34
N ARG A 449 8.57 19.93 -31.63
CA ARG A 449 9.37 18.97 -32.39
C ARG A 449 8.51 17.88 -33.00
N ILE A 450 8.95 17.34 -34.13
CA ILE A 450 8.43 16.11 -34.73
C ILE A 450 9.59 15.12 -34.97
N PHE A 451 9.34 13.82 -34.88
CA PHE A 451 10.35 12.79 -35.10
C PHE A 451 9.73 11.42 -35.47
N PRO A 452 10.22 10.70 -36.50
CA PRO A 452 11.19 11.19 -37.49
C PRO A 452 10.60 12.34 -38.32
N GLN A 453 11.46 13.09 -39.02
CA GLN A 453 11.07 14.18 -39.93
C GLN A 453 10.89 13.71 -41.38
N GLU A 454 11.13 12.44 -41.63
CA GLU A 454 11.09 11.86 -42.96
C GLU A 454 10.58 10.41 -42.96
N SER A 455 10.04 9.96 -44.09
CA SER A 455 9.71 8.56 -44.33
C SER A 455 9.75 8.18 -45.81
N ASP A 456 9.72 6.86 -46.06
CA ASP A 456 9.47 6.32 -47.39
C ASP A 456 8.11 6.80 -47.96
N THR A 457 8.01 6.92 -49.28
CA THR A 457 6.78 7.31 -49.99
C THR A 457 5.62 6.34 -49.79
N LYS A 458 5.86 5.09 -49.40
CA LYS A 458 4.82 4.11 -49.02
C LYS A 458 4.05 4.49 -47.75
N GLY A 459 4.54 5.46 -46.98
CA GLY A 459 3.88 5.92 -45.76
C GLY A 459 3.92 4.91 -44.61
N GLY A 460 2.97 5.00 -43.69
CA GLY A 460 2.82 4.12 -42.52
C GLY A 460 3.80 4.40 -41.36
N THR A 461 4.78 5.28 -41.56
CA THR A 461 5.78 5.61 -40.54
C THR A 461 5.10 6.29 -39.36
N LYS A 462 5.51 5.91 -38.15
CA LYS A 462 5.00 6.46 -36.89
C LYS A 462 5.76 7.73 -36.53
N ILE A 463 5.11 8.88 -36.65
CA ILE A 463 5.67 10.20 -36.31
C ILE A 463 5.23 10.59 -34.90
N GLN A 464 6.20 10.84 -34.04
CA GLN A 464 6.01 11.43 -32.72
C GLN A 464 6.01 12.95 -32.84
N VAL A 465 4.96 13.58 -32.33
CA VAL A 465 4.80 15.02 -32.27
C VAL A 465 4.90 15.42 -30.80
N PHE A 466 5.85 16.29 -30.49
CA PHE A 466 6.11 16.81 -29.14
C PHE A 466 5.66 18.26 -29.05
N GLY A 467 5.01 18.60 -27.96
CA GLY A 467 4.43 19.93 -27.78
C GLY A 467 3.96 20.18 -26.35
N ARG A 468 3.01 21.10 -26.18
CA ARG A 468 2.30 21.35 -24.92
C ARG A 468 0.82 21.61 -25.18
N ASN A 469 0.02 21.51 -24.12
CA ASN A 469 -1.41 21.77 -24.12
C ASN A 469 -2.23 20.87 -25.06
N PHE A 470 -1.75 19.68 -25.39
CA PHE A 470 -2.51 18.71 -26.20
C PHE A 470 -3.68 18.08 -25.45
N HIS A 471 -3.80 18.28 -24.13
CA HIS A 471 -4.93 17.81 -23.33
C HIS A 471 -6.27 18.42 -23.80
N VAL A 472 -6.27 19.54 -24.53
CA VAL A 472 -7.48 20.09 -25.17
C VAL A 472 -8.11 19.15 -26.20
N ALA A 473 -7.34 18.14 -26.65
CA ALA A 473 -7.76 17.09 -27.58
C ALA A 473 -8.37 15.87 -26.87
N ILE A 474 -8.46 15.86 -25.53
CA ILE A 474 -9.06 14.74 -24.80
C ILE A 474 -10.48 14.51 -25.33
N CYS A 475 -10.74 13.27 -25.74
CA CYS A 475 -12.00 12.83 -26.36
C CYS A 475 -12.38 13.50 -27.69
N LYS A 476 -11.47 14.23 -28.32
CA LYS A 476 -11.65 14.80 -29.67
C LYS A 476 -10.88 13.99 -30.70
N LYS A 477 -11.27 14.14 -31.97
CA LYS A 477 -10.52 13.54 -33.10
C LYS A 477 -9.28 14.38 -33.37
N ILE A 478 -8.12 13.73 -33.42
CA ILE A 478 -6.87 14.37 -33.86
C ILE A 478 -6.67 14.07 -35.34
N ILE A 479 -6.34 15.09 -36.13
CA ILE A 479 -6.04 14.96 -37.55
C ILE A 479 -4.63 15.46 -37.79
N CYS A 480 -3.80 14.62 -38.42
CA CYS A 480 -2.47 14.99 -38.89
C CYS A 480 -2.54 15.18 -40.41
N LYS A 481 -2.14 16.34 -40.89
CA LYS A 481 -2.21 16.71 -42.32
C LYS A 481 -0.80 16.88 -42.88
N PHE A 482 -0.48 16.09 -43.89
CA PHE A 482 0.78 16.08 -44.63
C PHE A 482 0.52 16.69 -46.02
N GLY A 483 0.76 17.99 -46.18
CA GLY A 483 0.31 18.74 -47.36
C GLY A 483 -1.21 18.73 -47.45
N ASP A 484 -1.77 17.98 -48.39
CA ASP A 484 -3.21 17.83 -48.59
C ASP A 484 -3.80 16.55 -48.01
N MET A 485 -2.94 15.57 -47.70
CA MET A 485 -3.34 14.26 -47.22
C MET A 485 -3.57 14.29 -45.71
N LYS A 486 -4.67 13.68 -45.25
CA LYS A 486 -5.06 13.64 -43.83
C LYS A 486 -4.96 12.21 -43.30
N THR A 487 -4.37 12.06 -42.12
CA THR A 487 -4.34 10.81 -41.36
C THR A 487 -4.86 11.04 -39.94
N LYS A 488 -5.29 9.95 -39.29
CA LYS A 488 -5.73 10.00 -37.90
C LYS A 488 -4.52 10.13 -36.97
N GLY A 489 -4.60 11.05 -36.02
CA GLY A 489 -3.65 11.14 -34.92
C GLY A 489 -4.14 10.40 -33.68
N THR A 490 -3.20 10.00 -32.82
CA THR A 490 -3.45 9.36 -31.54
C THR A 490 -2.95 10.24 -30.41
N PHE A 491 -3.81 10.58 -29.47
CA PHE A 491 -3.42 11.27 -28.24
C PHE A 491 -2.59 10.32 -27.37
N VAL A 492 -1.47 10.80 -26.85
CA VAL A 492 -0.64 10.01 -25.92
C VAL A 492 -0.57 10.70 -24.56
N TYR A 493 -0.09 11.94 -24.55
CA TYR A 493 0.01 12.78 -23.36
C TYR A 493 -0.32 14.23 -23.69
N SER A 494 -0.45 15.07 -22.67
CA SER A 494 -0.62 16.53 -22.83
C SER A 494 0.50 17.22 -23.62
N HIS A 495 1.62 16.52 -23.82
CA HIS A 495 2.80 16.99 -24.55
C HIS A 495 3.21 16.06 -25.70
N ARG A 496 2.43 15.02 -26.02
CA ARG A 496 2.79 14.05 -27.09
C ARG A 496 1.58 13.50 -27.85
N ILE A 497 1.68 13.51 -29.17
CA ILE A 497 0.74 12.91 -30.13
C ILE A 497 1.51 11.98 -31.07
N ILE A 498 0.84 10.95 -31.59
CA ILE A 498 1.35 10.10 -32.67
C ILE A 498 0.55 10.35 -33.94
N CYS A 499 1.24 10.60 -35.04
CA CYS A 499 0.69 10.64 -36.40
C CYS A 499 1.25 9.47 -37.22
N HIS A 500 0.57 9.11 -38.30
CA HIS A 500 1.09 8.17 -39.30
C HIS A 500 1.21 8.86 -40.64
N SER A 501 2.34 8.69 -41.34
CA SER A 501 2.47 9.25 -42.69
C SER A 501 1.52 8.53 -43.66
N PRO A 502 0.78 9.25 -44.52
CA PRO A 502 -0.01 8.65 -45.59
C PRO A 502 0.86 7.97 -46.64
N ASP A 503 0.29 6.99 -47.33
CA ASP A 503 0.86 6.43 -48.55
C ASP A 503 0.72 7.45 -49.70
N LEU A 504 1.84 7.81 -50.30
CA LEU A 504 1.92 8.72 -51.45
C LEU A 504 2.34 7.99 -52.73
N SER A 505 2.51 6.67 -52.73
CA SER A 505 2.96 5.89 -53.89
C SER A 505 2.00 5.90 -55.10
N HIS A 506 0.77 6.37 -54.91
CA HIS A 506 -0.28 6.37 -55.95
C HIS A 506 -0.18 7.61 -56.84
N GLY A 507 0.72 7.54 -57.81
CA GLY A 507 0.92 8.53 -58.86
C GLY A 507 2.26 8.27 -59.54
N ASN A 508 2.22 7.83 -60.81
CA ASN A 508 3.44 7.59 -61.59
C ASN A 508 4.30 8.87 -61.58
N THR A 509 5.51 8.77 -61.02
CA THR A 509 6.56 9.79 -60.76
C THR A 509 6.42 10.59 -59.45
N ILE A 510 7.22 10.23 -58.43
CA ILE A 510 7.43 11.07 -57.25
C ILE A 510 8.91 11.05 -56.82
N HIS A 511 9.59 12.17 -57.08
CA HIS A 511 10.84 12.57 -56.43
C HIS A 511 10.63 12.83 -54.94
N SER A 512 11.71 12.83 -54.15
CA SER A 512 11.65 13.26 -52.75
C SER A 512 10.83 14.55 -52.59
N ARG A 513 9.81 14.52 -51.71
CA ARG A 513 8.81 15.59 -51.58
C ARG A 513 8.78 16.09 -50.16
N VAL A 514 8.93 17.40 -49.97
CA VAL A 514 8.75 18.06 -48.67
C VAL A 514 7.34 18.61 -48.59
N VAL A 515 6.59 18.27 -47.55
CA VAL A 515 5.22 18.77 -47.33
C VAL A 515 5.07 19.40 -45.94
N PRO A 516 4.21 20.41 -45.77
CA PRO A 516 3.89 20.93 -44.43
C PRO A 516 3.22 19.85 -43.58
N LEU A 517 3.59 19.75 -42.29
CA LEU A 517 2.89 18.93 -41.30
C LEU A 517 2.07 19.84 -40.36
N THR A 518 0.75 19.81 -40.53
CA THR A 518 -0.17 20.55 -39.66
C THR A 518 -1.04 19.61 -38.86
N ILE A 519 -1.38 19.99 -37.63
CA ILE A 519 -2.09 19.13 -36.68
C ILE A 519 -3.33 19.85 -36.19
N SER A 520 -4.46 19.17 -36.23
CA SER A 520 -5.71 19.59 -35.62
C SER A 520 -6.03 18.74 -34.41
N LEU A 521 -6.45 19.40 -33.33
CA LEU A 521 -6.84 18.80 -32.06
C LEU A 521 -8.36 18.77 -31.84
N ASP A 522 -9.14 19.24 -32.82
CA ASP A 522 -10.58 19.46 -32.73
C ASP A 522 -11.35 18.87 -33.92
N GLY A 523 -10.79 17.83 -34.55
CA GLY A 523 -11.44 17.13 -35.65
C GLY A 523 -11.36 17.84 -37.00
N GLY A 524 -10.42 18.77 -37.15
CA GLY A 524 -10.13 19.47 -38.40
C GLY A 524 -10.77 20.85 -38.53
N LEU A 525 -11.33 21.39 -37.45
CA LEU A 525 -11.92 22.74 -37.42
C LEU A 525 -10.81 23.80 -37.39
N THR A 526 -9.79 23.59 -36.57
CA THR A 526 -8.60 24.44 -36.49
C THR A 526 -7.31 23.63 -36.57
N TYR A 527 -6.25 24.25 -37.06
CA TYR A 527 -4.91 23.65 -37.15
C TYR A 527 -3.92 24.49 -36.35
N ILE A 528 -3.06 23.84 -35.60
CA ILE A 528 -1.99 24.48 -34.84
C ILE A 528 -1.05 25.16 -35.83
N GLN A 529 -0.90 26.48 -35.72
CA GLN A 529 0.06 27.24 -36.50
C GLN A 529 1.48 26.79 -36.16
N ASN A 530 2.23 26.35 -37.16
CA ASN A 530 3.61 25.91 -37.03
C ASN A 530 4.30 25.92 -38.42
N THR A 531 5.62 25.76 -38.44
CA THR A 531 6.45 25.75 -39.65
C THR A 531 7.07 24.38 -39.95
N PHE A 532 6.62 23.31 -39.27
CA PHE A 532 7.20 21.98 -39.46
C PHE A 532 6.85 21.41 -40.83
N THR A 533 7.84 20.83 -41.47
CA THR A 533 7.71 20.07 -42.72
C THR A 533 8.08 18.62 -42.49
N PHE A 534 7.61 17.75 -43.37
CA PHE A 534 7.89 16.33 -43.36
C PHE A 534 8.33 15.90 -44.77
N SER A 535 9.45 15.19 -44.85
CA SER A 535 10.09 14.81 -46.10
C SER A 535 9.76 13.37 -46.48
N TYR A 536 9.28 13.15 -47.69
CA TYR A 536 9.18 11.82 -48.27
C TYR A 536 10.38 11.56 -49.15
N PHE A 537 10.96 10.37 -49.05
CA PHE A 537 12.01 9.90 -49.95
C PHE A 537 11.60 8.55 -50.56
N GLN A 538 12.12 8.25 -51.74
CA GLN A 538 11.96 6.94 -52.34
C GLN A 538 13.20 6.12 -52.01
N ASN A 539 13.05 5.06 -51.23
CA ASN A 539 14.17 4.18 -50.93
C ASN A 539 14.41 3.25 -52.13
N ASN A 540 15.20 3.69 -53.11
CA ASN A 540 15.79 2.78 -54.10
C ASN A 540 16.85 1.97 -53.37
N HIS A 541 16.51 0.75 -52.95
CA HIS A 541 17.36 -0.23 -52.25
C HIS A 541 18.86 0.12 -52.22
N LEU A 542 19.36 0.56 -51.06
CA LEU A 542 20.65 0.07 -50.58
C LEU A 542 20.35 -0.86 -49.41
N PRO A 543 20.82 -2.12 -49.44
CA PRO A 543 20.75 -2.97 -48.26
C PRO A 543 21.50 -2.26 -47.14
N ILE A 544 20.84 -2.12 -45.99
CA ILE A 544 21.52 -1.76 -44.74
C ILE A 544 22.61 -2.84 -44.57
N PRO A 545 23.91 -2.50 -44.53
CA PRO A 545 24.91 -3.47 -44.15
C PRO A 545 24.49 -4.01 -42.79
N ASP A 546 24.50 -5.31 -42.62
CA ASP A 546 24.25 -5.92 -41.33
C ASP A 546 25.31 -5.44 -40.33
N ILE A 547 24.94 -4.46 -39.48
CA ILE A 547 25.82 -3.92 -38.43
C ILE A 547 25.73 -4.82 -37.17
N PHE A 548 24.94 -5.89 -37.21
CA PHE A 548 24.89 -6.91 -36.18
C PHE A 548 24.96 -8.30 -36.83
N GLY A 549 26.15 -8.63 -37.35
CA GLY A 549 26.47 -10.00 -37.73
C GLY A 549 26.27 -11.01 -36.61
#